data_AF-A0A2S6QCT7-F1
#
_entry.id   AF-A0A2S6QCT7-F1
#
_cell.length_a   1.000
_cell.length_b   1.000
_cell.length_c   1.000
_cell.angle_alpha   90.00
_cell.angle_beta   90.00
_cell.angle_gamma   90.00
#
_symmetry.space_group_name_H-M   'P 1'
#
loop_
_entity.id
_entity.type
_entity.pdbx_description
1 polymer ?
#
loop_
_entity_poly.entity_id
_entity_poly.type
_entity_poly.pdbx_seq_one_letter_code
_entity_poly.pdbx_strand_id
1 'polypeptide(L)'
;MSPSDEISEEELSKSPFHGKATARIAQETGDPLANVLDETKALKILAQKLIDLPDGEAPSKEMIQEGLDALTKLYTVRFQEGERWDPFPNGRTIPVTSVMIMSTAMLQAVNIELFELGMWQAWSSG
;
A
#
# COMPACT_ATOMS: atom_id res chain seq x y z
N MET A 1 -3.17 -16.81 33.49
CA MET A 1 -3.02 -16.13 32.19
C MET A 1 -2.23 -17.08 31.30
N SER A 2 -2.83 -17.52 30.20
CA SER A 2 -2.36 -18.65 29.41
C SER A 2 -1.03 -18.38 28.70
N PRO A 3 -0.18 -19.40 28.52
CA PRO A 3 1.00 -19.30 27.67
C PRO A 3 0.51 -19.09 26.24
N SER A 4 1.04 -18.09 25.57
CA SER A 4 0.98 -17.98 24.12
C SER A 4 1.56 -19.27 23.53
N ASP A 5 0.74 -20.00 22.78
CA ASP A 5 1.17 -21.19 22.05
C ASP A 5 2.31 -20.81 21.10
N GLU A 6 3.54 -21.17 21.45
CA GLU A 6 4.71 -21.05 20.57
C GLU A 6 4.55 -22.06 19.44
N ILE A 7 4.27 -21.53 18.24
CA ILE A 7 4.18 -22.33 17.01
C ILE A 7 5.54 -23.00 16.77
N SER A 8 5.55 -24.32 16.67
CA SER A 8 6.78 -25.09 16.50
C SER A 8 7.40 -24.89 15.11
N GLU A 9 8.72 -25.03 14.99
CA GLU A 9 9.44 -24.96 13.69
C GLU A 9 8.89 -25.97 12.66
N GLU A 10 8.35 -27.09 13.14
CA GLU A 10 7.72 -28.10 12.29
C GLU A 10 6.37 -27.62 11.72
N GLU A 11 5.58 -26.85 12.48
CA GLU A 11 4.34 -26.22 12.01
C GLU A 11 4.61 -25.05 11.06
N LEU A 12 5.66 -24.26 11.32
CA LEU A 12 6.15 -23.22 10.41
C LEU A 12 6.58 -23.80 9.06
N SER A 13 7.19 -24.99 9.05
CA SER A 13 7.61 -25.68 7.81
C SER A 13 6.46 -26.23 6.97
N LYS A 14 5.30 -26.51 7.60
CA LYS A 14 4.07 -27.00 6.96
C LYS A 14 3.12 -25.87 6.58
N SER A 15 3.46 -24.62 6.93
CA SER A 15 2.67 -23.45 6.62
C SER A 15 2.62 -23.20 5.09
N PRO A 16 1.45 -22.95 4.49
CA PRO A 16 1.32 -22.59 3.07
C PRO A 16 2.05 -21.27 2.74
N PHE A 17 2.50 -20.55 3.76
CA PHE A 17 3.23 -19.29 3.65
C PHE A 17 4.76 -19.45 3.61
N HIS A 18 5.30 -20.66 3.80
CA HIS A 18 6.74 -20.88 3.71
C HIS A 18 7.20 -21.08 2.25
N GLY A 19 8.11 -20.22 1.80
CA GLY A 19 8.92 -20.43 0.59
C GLY A 19 8.43 -19.75 -0.70
N LYS A 20 7.16 -19.36 -0.83
CA LYS A 20 6.66 -18.68 -2.06
C LYS A 20 6.33 -17.20 -1.86
N ALA A 21 5.69 -16.82 -0.75
CA ALA A 21 5.32 -15.43 -0.49
C ALA A 21 6.55 -14.56 -0.22
N THR A 22 7.43 -14.99 0.69
CA THR A 22 8.70 -14.33 1.01
C THR A 22 9.67 -14.29 -0.18
N ALA A 23 9.75 -15.36 -0.97
CA ALA A 23 10.58 -15.38 -2.18
C ALA A 23 10.06 -14.42 -3.26
N ARG A 24 8.74 -14.22 -3.36
CA ARG A 24 8.12 -13.26 -4.28
C ARG A 24 8.37 -11.81 -3.87
N ILE A 25 8.26 -11.50 -2.57
CA ILE A 25 8.61 -10.19 -2.00
C ILE A 25 10.11 -9.87 -2.18
N ALA A 26 10.97 -10.88 -2.03
CA ALA A 26 12.41 -10.75 -2.28
C ALA A 26 12.78 -10.65 -3.78
N GLN A 27 11.93 -11.14 -4.69
CA GLN A 27 12.06 -10.94 -6.13
C GLN A 27 11.57 -9.55 -6.57
N GLU A 28 10.49 -9.07 -5.96
CA GLU A 28 9.91 -7.73 -6.16
C GLU A 28 10.81 -6.58 -5.67
N THR A 29 11.86 -6.88 -4.91
CA THR A 29 12.84 -5.90 -4.43
C THR A 29 14.02 -5.69 -5.39
N GLY A 30 14.11 -6.47 -6.48
CA GLY A 30 15.16 -6.31 -7.50
C GLY A 30 14.81 -5.32 -8.62
N ASP A 31 13.53 -5.20 -8.97
CA ASP A 31 13.01 -4.24 -9.95
C ASP A 31 12.10 -3.21 -9.26
N PRO A 32 12.06 -1.94 -9.71
CA PRO A 32 11.15 -0.95 -9.15
C PRO A 32 9.69 -1.40 -9.25
N LEU A 33 8.94 -1.34 -8.14
CA LEU A 33 7.50 -1.67 -8.12
C LEU A 33 6.65 -0.69 -8.96
N ALA A 34 7.20 0.49 -9.22
CA ALA A 34 6.64 1.54 -10.05
C ALA A 34 7.76 2.45 -10.58
N ASN A 35 7.43 3.42 -11.43
CA ASN A 35 8.39 4.38 -11.97
C ASN A 35 8.00 5.82 -11.61
N VAL A 36 8.90 6.56 -10.95
CA VAL A 36 8.66 7.95 -10.53
C VAL A 36 8.17 8.84 -11.67
N LEU A 37 8.75 8.74 -12.86
CA LEU A 37 8.40 9.60 -14.00
C LEU A 37 7.01 9.28 -14.53
N ASP A 38 6.68 8.00 -14.64
CA ASP A 38 5.38 7.55 -15.13
C ASP A 38 4.26 7.95 -14.15
N GLU A 39 4.45 7.71 -12.85
CA GLU A 39 3.45 8.09 -11.84
C GLU A 39 3.32 9.61 -11.72
N THR A 40 4.43 10.36 -11.84
CA THR A 40 4.39 11.82 -11.90
C THR A 40 3.61 12.31 -13.12
N LYS A 41 3.76 11.64 -14.27
CA LYS A 41 3.00 11.96 -15.49
C LYS A 41 1.52 11.67 -15.31
N ALA A 42 1.16 10.54 -14.68
CA ALA A 42 -0.23 10.20 -14.38
C ALA A 42 -0.88 11.25 -13.48
N LEU A 43 -0.19 11.71 -12.42
CA LEU A 43 -0.68 12.79 -11.56
C LEU A 43 -0.87 14.11 -12.30
N LYS A 44 0.04 14.47 -13.21
CA LYS A 44 -0.12 15.68 -14.04
C LYS A 44 -1.35 15.59 -14.95
N ILE A 45 -1.61 14.42 -15.53
CA ILE A 45 -2.80 14.19 -16.36
C ILE A 45 -4.07 14.33 -15.51
N LEU A 46 -4.11 13.69 -14.33
CA LEU A 46 -5.23 13.80 -13.41
C LEU A 46 -5.45 15.24 -12.94
N ALA A 47 -4.38 15.97 -12.60
CA ALA A 47 -4.45 17.37 -12.21
C ALA A 47 -5.08 18.23 -13.31
N GLN A 48 -4.72 18.00 -14.58
CA GLN A 48 -5.35 18.70 -15.69
C GLN A 48 -6.84 18.37 -15.80
N LYS A 49 -7.22 17.09 -15.70
CA LYS A 49 -8.64 16.69 -15.70
C LYS A 49 -9.43 17.37 -14.57
N LEU A 50 -8.83 17.51 -13.38
CA LEU A 50 -9.45 18.17 -12.23
C LEU A 50 -9.62 19.69 -12.45
N ILE A 51 -8.66 20.33 -13.11
CA ILE A 51 -8.73 21.75 -13.49
C ILE A 51 -9.82 21.98 -14.54
N ASP A 52 -9.99 21.02 -15.46
CA ASP A 52 -10.97 21.11 -16.54
C ASP A 52 -12.42 20.81 -16.09
N LEU A 53 -12.63 20.42 -14.82
CA LEU A 53 -13.97 20.19 -14.28
C LEU A 53 -14.74 21.53 -14.18
N PRO A 54 -16.03 21.55 -14.53
CA PRO A 54 -16.88 22.71 -14.29
C PRO A 54 -16.94 23.09 -12.81
N ASP A 55 -17.08 24.38 -12.53
CA ASP A 55 -17.19 24.89 -11.17
C ASP A 55 -18.32 24.19 -10.39
N GLY A 56 -17.98 23.68 -9.21
CA GLY A 56 -18.92 22.98 -8.32
C GLY A 56 -19.15 21.50 -8.66
N GLU A 57 -18.57 20.98 -9.73
CA GLU A 57 -18.58 19.55 -10.01
C GLU A 57 -17.53 18.80 -9.19
N ALA A 58 -17.92 17.59 -8.75
CA ALA A 58 -17.03 16.68 -8.06
C ALA A 58 -16.29 15.79 -9.06
N PRO A 59 -15.06 15.35 -8.75
CA PRO A 59 -14.38 14.37 -9.58
C PRO A 59 -15.17 13.07 -9.67
N SER A 60 -15.11 12.43 -10.83
CA SER A 60 -15.73 11.11 -11.01
C SER A 60 -15.04 10.06 -10.15
N LYS A 61 -15.71 8.92 -9.93
CA LYS A 61 -15.14 7.76 -9.24
C LYS A 61 -13.83 7.31 -9.89
N GLU A 62 -13.79 7.29 -11.22
CA GLU A 62 -12.61 6.89 -12.00
C GLU A 62 -11.44 7.85 -11.77
N MET A 63 -11.68 9.17 -11.71
CA MET A 63 -10.64 10.16 -11.39
C MET A 63 -10.08 9.97 -9.98
N ILE A 64 -10.95 9.66 -9.02
CA ILE A 64 -10.52 9.37 -7.64
C ILE A 64 -9.66 8.10 -7.61
N GLN A 65 -10.05 7.05 -8.33
CA GLN A 65 -9.30 5.79 -8.43
C GLN A 65 -7.94 6.00 -9.10
N GLU A 66 -7.87 6.78 -10.19
CA GLU A 66 -6.61 7.17 -10.84
C GLU A 66 -5.65 7.87 -9.87
N GLY A 67 -6.18 8.77 -9.03
CA GLY A 67 -5.38 9.48 -8.04
C GLY A 67 -4.85 8.58 -6.94
N LEU A 68 -5.68 7.67 -6.43
CA LEU A 68 -5.28 6.69 -5.43
C LEU A 68 -4.19 5.75 -5.97
N ASP A 69 -4.34 5.25 -7.19
CA ASP A 69 -3.37 4.38 -7.85
C ASP A 69 -2.00 5.08 -8.00
N ALA A 70 -1.99 6.26 -8.63
CA ALA A 70 -0.77 7.00 -8.92
C ALA A 70 -0.05 7.45 -7.63
N LEU A 71 -0.77 7.95 -6.62
CA LEU A 71 -0.16 8.37 -5.35
C LEU A 71 0.40 7.19 -4.57
N THR A 72 -0.30 6.05 -4.55
CA THR A 72 0.17 4.84 -3.86
C THR A 72 1.45 4.32 -4.48
N LYS A 73 1.50 4.23 -5.82
CA LYS A 73 2.69 3.81 -6.56
C LYS A 73 3.84 4.79 -6.39
N LEU A 74 3.58 6.09 -6.50
CA LEU A 74 4.60 7.13 -6.34
C LEU A 74 5.21 7.10 -4.93
N TYR A 75 4.39 7.01 -3.89
CA TYR A 75 4.89 6.88 -2.52
C TYR A 75 5.78 5.64 -2.37
N THR A 76 5.35 4.51 -2.94
CA THR A 76 6.07 3.24 -2.86
C THR A 76 7.44 3.30 -3.53
N VAL A 77 7.53 3.81 -4.76
CA VAL A 77 8.83 3.89 -5.46
C VAL A 77 9.77 4.90 -4.76
N ARG A 78 9.25 6.01 -4.24
CA ARG A 78 10.04 6.97 -3.45
C ARG A 78 10.59 6.34 -2.18
N PHE A 79 9.79 5.50 -1.53
CA PHE A 79 10.24 4.69 -0.42
C PHE A 79 11.33 3.69 -0.85
N GLN A 80 11.21 3.02 -2.00
CA GLN A 80 12.27 2.14 -2.49
C GLN A 80 13.59 2.90 -2.80
N GLU A 81 13.50 4.15 -3.27
CA GLU A 81 14.65 5.04 -3.54
C GLU A 81 15.35 5.57 -2.26
N GLY A 82 14.84 5.25 -1.07
CA GLY A 82 15.44 5.66 0.21
C GLY A 82 14.83 6.90 0.83
N GLU A 83 13.81 7.51 0.22
CA GLU A 83 13.05 8.58 0.86
C GLU A 83 12.21 8.00 2.00
N ARG A 84 12.33 8.55 3.22
CA ARG A 84 11.60 8.10 4.41
C ARG A 84 10.89 9.30 5.01
N TRP A 85 9.59 9.41 4.77
CA TRP A 85 8.76 10.48 5.31
C TRP A 85 7.35 9.96 5.60
N ASP A 86 6.71 10.55 6.61
CA ASP A 86 5.36 10.14 7.01
C ASP A 86 4.33 10.51 5.93
N PRO A 87 3.41 9.60 5.56
CA PRO A 87 2.39 9.89 4.53
C PRO A 87 1.45 11.04 4.92
N PHE A 88 1.38 11.37 6.22
CA PHE A 88 0.61 12.49 6.76
C PHE A 88 1.50 13.35 7.68
N PRO A 89 2.00 14.52 7.21
CA PRO A 89 3.03 15.32 7.91
C PRO A 89 2.70 15.77 9.34
N ASN A 90 1.45 15.63 9.78
CA ASN A 90 1.02 15.98 11.13
C ASN A 90 0.05 14.97 11.78
N GLY A 91 -0.25 13.83 11.14
CA GLY A 91 -1.07 12.71 11.64
C GLY A 91 -2.51 13.00 12.12
N ARG A 92 -2.82 14.23 12.54
CA ARG A 92 -4.02 14.65 13.27
C ARG A 92 -5.10 15.22 12.37
N THR A 93 -4.77 15.54 11.12
CA THR A 93 -5.70 16.14 10.15
C THR A 93 -6.56 15.11 9.44
N ILE A 94 -6.12 13.84 9.41
CA ILE A 94 -6.89 12.75 8.79
C ILE A 94 -7.66 11.99 9.88
N PRO A 95 -8.99 11.85 9.75
CA PRO A 95 -9.76 11.00 10.66
C PRO A 95 -9.27 9.55 10.61
N VAL A 96 -9.01 8.96 11.77
CA VAL A 96 -8.53 7.56 11.89
C VAL A 96 -9.44 6.59 11.12
N THR A 97 -10.76 6.78 11.23
CA THR A 97 -11.75 5.96 10.52
C THR A 97 -11.58 6.02 9.00
N SER A 98 -11.19 7.16 8.43
CA SER A 98 -10.96 7.30 6.99
C SER A 98 -9.76 6.46 6.54
N VAL A 99 -8.67 6.46 7.32
CA VAL A 99 -7.49 5.62 7.04
C VAL A 99 -7.89 4.15 7.09
N MET A 100 -8.57 3.73 8.15
CA MET A 100 -8.98 2.33 8.33
C MET A 100 -9.87 1.84 7.18
N ILE A 101 -10.91 2.61 6.82
CA ILE A 101 -11.81 2.26 5.72
C ILE A 101 -11.05 2.13 4.41
N MET A 102 -10.20 3.11 4.09
CA MET A 102 -9.44 3.12 2.84
C MET A 102 -8.46 1.95 2.77
N SER A 103 -7.66 1.75 3.81
CA SER A 103 -6.69 0.65 3.86
C SER A 103 -7.37 -0.71 3.73
N THR A 104 -8.50 -0.94 4.41
CA THR A 104 -9.26 -2.19 4.26
C THR A 104 -9.78 -2.36 2.83
N ALA A 105 -10.34 -1.32 2.22
CA ALA A 105 -10.82 -1.38 0.84
C ALA A 105 -9.70 -1.66 -0.16
N MET A 106 -8.52 -1.04 0.01
CA MET A 106 -7.35 -1.28 -0.82
C MET A 106 -6.87 -2.73 -0.72
N LEU A 107 -6.73 -3.26 0.50
CA LEU A 107 -6.32 -4.65 0.73
C LEU A 107 -7.30 -5.64 0.08
N GLN A 108 -8.60 -5.44 0.28
CA GLN A 108 -9.63 -6.27 -0.35
C GLN A 108 -9.58 -6.18 -1.89
N ALA A 109 -9.36 -4.99 -2.45
CA ALA A 109 -9.30 -4.78 -3.90
C ALA A 109 -8.15 -5.54 -4.58
N VAL A 110 -7.05 -5.79 -3.86
CA VAL A 110 -5.91 -6.58 -4.35
C VAL A 110 -5.91 -8.03 -3.84
N ASN A 111 -7.05 -8.52 -3.33
CA ASN A 111 -7.24 -9.86 -2.78
C ASN A 111 -6.28 -10.21 -1.62
N ILE A 112 -5.90 -9.23 -0.82
CA ILE A 112 -5.26 -9.47 0.48
C ILE A 112 -6.39 -9.58 1.50
N GLU A 113 -6.66 -10.80 1.97
CA GLU A 113 -7.56 -11.02 3.09
C GLU A 113 -7.02 -10.32 4.35
N LEU A 114 -7.93 -9.84 5.21
CA LEU A 114 -7.63 -9.07 6.41
C LEU A 114 -6.48 -9.69 7.25
N PHE A 115 -5.29 -9.15 7.04
CA PHE A 115 -4.13 -9.14 7.93
C PHE A 115 -3.76 -10.46 8.62
N GLU A 116 -2.86 -11.23 8.00
CA GLU A 116 -2.01 -12.13 8.79
C GLU A 116 -0.87 -11.33 9.44
N LEU A 117 -0.89 -11.23 10.78
CA LEU A 117 0.13 -10.53 11.59
C LEU A 117 1.57 -10.89 11.21
N GLY A 118 1.80 -12.13 10.76
CA GLY A 118 3.11 -12.60 10.30
C GLY A 118 3.63 -11.92 9.03
N MET A 119 2.75 -11.61 8.07
CA MET A 119 3.16 -10.91 6.84
C MET A 119 3.55 -9.45 7.13
N TRP A 120 2.78 -8.78 7.98
CA TRP A 120 3.07 -7.40 8.35
C TRP A 120 4.34 -7.26 9.18
N GLN A 121 4.58 -8.16 10.13
CA GLN A 121 5.84 -8.15 10.88
C GLN A 121 7.04 -8.38 9.97
N ALA A 122 6.95 -9.30 9.01
CA ALA A 122 8.00 -9.53 8.02
C ALA A 122 8.26 -8.30 7.10
N TRP A 123 7.23 -7.50 6.81
CA TRP A 123 7.35 -6.28 6.00
C TRP A 123 7.86 -5.04 6.77
N SER A 124 7.65 -4.98 8.09
CA SER A 124 7.95 -3.79 8.91
C SER A 124 9.21 -3.91 9.77
N SER A 125 9.79 -5.10 9.90
CA SER A 125 11.04 -5.33 10.62
C SER A 125 12.32 -5.18 9.77
N GLY A 126 12.19 -4.74 8.51
CA GLY A 126 13.29 -4.50 7.57
C GLY A 126 13.71 -3.03 7.52
#